data_AF-A0A6N7IET6-F1
#
_entry.id   AF-A0A6N7IET6-F1
#
_cell.length_a   1.000
_cell.length_b   1.000
_cell.length_c   1.000
_cell.angle_alpha   90.00
_cell.angle_beta   90.00
_cell.angle_gamma   90.00
#
_symmetry.space_group_name_H-M   'P 1'
#
loop_
_entity.id
_entity.type
_entity.pdbx_description
1 polymer ?
#
loop_
_entity_poly.entity_id
_entity_poly.type
_entity_poly.pdbx_seq_one_letter_code
_entity_poly.pdbx_strand_id
1 'polypeptide(L)'
;MGIYYKVVPDALRKAVQFVDGAADGWQNAKNALNGQSLGGDDLGLLGNKAEVPPKYNEALQDTVQNLTDGEKKLREAATALGKVAKVYESKDEEYYKKFGYVDRQ
;
A
#
# COMPACT_ATOMS: atom_id res chain seq x y z
N MET A 1 0.87 37.31 3.15
CA MET A 1 1.12 36.25 4.14
C MET A 1 1.01 34.91 3.42
N GLY A 2 2.13 34.27 3.11
CA GLY A 2 2.12 32.92 2.52
C GLY A 2 1.90 31.89 3.60
N ILE A 3 0.92 31.01 3.43
CA ILE A 3 0.68 29.87 4.32
C ILE A 3 1.75 28.83 3.99
N TYR A 4 2.94 28.96 4.59
CA TYR A 4 3.97 27.94 4.48
C TYR A 4 3.52 26.75 5.30
N TYR A 5 2.84 25.78 4.67
CA TYR A 5 2.73 24.46 5.24
C TYR A 5 4.17 23.95 5.40
N LYS A 6 4.63 23.85 6.65
CA LYS A 6 5.88 23.18 7.00
C LYS A 6 5.67 21.69 6.74
N VAL A 7 5.77 21.29 5.47
CA VAL A 7 5.74 19.89 5.07
C VAL A 7 7.03 19.30 5.61
N VAL A 8 6.93 18.65 6.77
CA VAL A 8 8.09 18.00 7.39
C VAL A 8 8.41 16.77 6.55
N PRO A 9 9.56 16.71 5.85
CA PRO A 9 9.89 15.58 5.00
C PRO A 9 9.87 14.24 5.75
N ASP A 10 10.24 14.25 7.04
CA ASP A 10 10.14 13.09 7.92
C ASP A 10 8.71 12.58 8.10
N ALA A 11 7.71 13.47 8.13
CA ALA A 11 6.31 13.06 8.24
C ALA A 11 5.84 12.41 6.93
N LEU A 12 6.26 12.93 5.77
CA LEU A 12 5.99 12.30 4.48
C LEU A 12 6.69 10.94 4.37
N ARG A 13 7.95 10.81 4.82
CA ARG A 13 8.67 9.54 4.86
C ARG A 13 7.98 8.50 5.74
N LYS A 14 7.50 8.91 6.93
CA LYS A 14 6.69 8.04 7.80
C LYS A 14 5.39 7.61 7.13
N ALA A 15 4.72 8.52 6.42
CA ALA A 15 3.52 8.18 5.66
C ALA A 15 3.80 7.17 4.55
N VAL A 16 4.91 7.34 3.80
CA VAL A 16 5.35 6.36 2.78
C VAL A 16 5.55 4.98 3.41
N GLN A 17 6.31 4.91 4.51
CA GLN A 17 6.57 3.65 5.22
C GLN A 17 5.29 2.98 5.71
N PHE A 18 4.34 3.77 6.22
CA PHE A 18 3.05 3.26 6.67
C PHE A 18 2.24 2.67 5.51
N VAL A 19 2.18 3.37 4.38
CA VAL A 19 1.44 2.92 3.19
C VAL A 19 2.10 1.68 2.56
N ASP A 20 3.43 1.63 2.49
CA ASP A 20 4.16 0.44 2.05
C ASP A 20 3.91 -0.75 2.97
N GLY A 21 3.95 -0.54 4.30
CA GLY A 21 3.65 -1.60 5.27
C GLY A 21 2.20 -2.11 5.15
N ALA A 22 1.25 -1.23 4.82
CA ALA A 22 -0.12 -1.65 4.51
C ALA A 22 -0.18 -2.50 3.23
N ALA A 23 0.56 -2.12 2.18
CA ALA A 23 0.64 -2.92 0.95
C ALA A 23 1.20 -4.32 1.22
N ASP A 24 2.25 -4.43 2.04
CA ASP A 24 2.82 -5.72 2.43
C ASP A 24 1.83 -6.57 3.23
N GLY A 25 1.02 -5.93 4.10
CA GLY A 25 -0.09 -6.60 4.80
C GLY A 25 -1.11 -7.22 3.83
N TRP A 26 -1.47 -6.49 2.76
CA TRP A 26 -2.39 -6.97 1.73
C TRP A 26 -1.78 -8.10 0.91
N GLN A 27 -0.49 -8.00 0.58
CA GLN A 27 0.25 -9.06 -0.09
C GLN A 27 0.28 -10.35 0.76
N ASN A 28 0.51 -10.23 2.06
CA ASN A 28 0.51 -11.37 2.98
C ASN A 28 -0.88 -12.01 3.10
N ALA A 29 -1.94 -11.21 3.20
CA ALA A 29 -3.32 -11.71 3.20
C ALA A 29 -3.64 -12.47 1.90
N LYS A 30 -3.26 -11.93 0.75
CA LYS A 30 -3.40 -12.59 -0.55
C LYS A 30 -2.66 -13.94 -0.58
N ASN A 31 -1.42 -13.97 -0.10
CA ASN A 31 -0.62 -15.19 -0.05
C ASN A 31 -1.24 -16.25 0.87
N ALA A 32 -1.86 -15.86 1.97
CA ALA A 32 -2.55 -16.78 2.88
C ALA A 32 -3.81 -17.40 2.25
N LEU A 33 -4.45 -16.70 1.32
CA LEU A 33 -5.64 -17.18 0.60
C LEU A 33 -5.31 -18.03 -0.63
N ASN A 34 -4.07 -17.95 -1.14
CA ASN A 34 -3.65 -18.77 -2.27
C ASN A 34 -3.71 -20.27 -1.92
N GLY A 35 -4.34 -21.05 -2.80
CA GLY A 35 -4.49 -22.49 -2.62
C GLY A 35 -5.58 -22.92 -1.64
N GLN A 36 -6.39 -21.99 -1.11
CA GLN A 36 -7.52 -22.30 -0.22
C GLN A 36 -8.80 -22.70 -0.98
N SER A 37 -8.73 -22.92 -2.30
CA SER A 37 -9.91 -23.31 -3.10
C SER A 37 -10.43 -24.69 -2.71
N LEU A 38 -11.75 -24.84 -2.69
CA LEU A 38 -12.41 -26.13 -2.46
C LEU A 38 -12.58 -26.91 -3.76
N GLY A 39 -12.26 -28.20 -3.73
CA GLY A 39 -12.68 -29.19 -4.70
C GLY A 39 -14.18 -29.48 -4.61
N GLY A 40 -14.74 -30.05 -5.68
CA GLY A 40 -16.18 -30.33 -5.77
C GLY A 40 -16.72 -31.23 -4.67
N ASP A 41 -15.88 -32.13 -4.14
CA ASP A 41 -16.28 -33.10 -3.12
C ASP A 41 -15.73 -32.80 -1.71
N ASP A 42 -15.04 -31.67 -1.53
CA ASP A 42 -14.41 -31.30 -0.23
C ASP A 42 -15.42 -31.10 0.89
N LEU A 43 -16.68 -30.82 0.52
CA LEU A 43 -17.81 -30.66 1.45
C LEU A 43 -18.83 -31.82 1.36
N GLY A 44 -18.46 -32.89 0.67
CA GLY A 44 -19.32 -34.06 0.42
C GLY A 44 -20.55 -33.78 -0.45
N LEU A 45 -21.38 -34.81 -0.61
CA LEU A 45 -22.51 -34.81 -1.55
C LEU A 45 -23.52 -33.67 -1.30
N LEU A 46 -23.77 -33.33 -0.04
CA LEU A 46 -24.70 -32.25 0.32
C LEU A 46 -24.13 -30.87 -0.02
N GLY A 47 -22.85 -30.64 0.25
CA GLY A 47 -22.17 -29.40 -0.10
C GLY A 47 -22.09 -29.20 -1.61
N ASN A 48 -21.84 -30.27 -2.36
CA ASN A 48 -21.84 -30.26 -3.83
C ASN A 48 -23.24 -29.95 -4.38
N LYS A 49 -24.30 -30.63 -3.90
CA LYS A 49 -25.69 -30.36 -4.29
C LYS A 49 -26.17 -28.94 -3.96
N ALA A 50 -25.64 -28.34 -2.89
CA ALA A 50 -25.93 -26.96 -2.51
C ALA A 50 -25.06 -25.93 -3.25
N GLU A 51 -24.16 -26.39 -4.13
CA GLU A 51 -23.22 -25.57 -4.89
C GLU A 51 -22.33 -24.69 -4.00
N VAL A 52 -21.95 -25.19 -2.83
CA VAL A 52 -21.13 -24.43 -1.88
C VAL A 52 -19.68 -24.27 -2.38
N PRO A 53 -18.97 -25.31 -2.87
CA PRO A 53 -17.62 -25.15 -3.38
C PRO A 53 -17.47 -24.08 -4.48
N PRO A 54 -18.29 -24.05 -5.56
CA PRO A 54 -18.14 -23.02 -6.58
C PRO A 54 -18.42 -21.60 -6.05
N LYS A 55 -19.45 -21.40 -5.21
CA LYS A 55 -19.75 -20.08 -4.60
C LYS A 55 -18.64 -19.60 -3.68
N TYR A 56 -18.07 -20.50 -2.88
CA TYR A 56 -16.92 -20.20 -2.04
C TYR A 56 -15.70 -19.80 -2.89
N ASN A 57 -15.40 -20.56 -3.94
CA ASN A 57 -14.26 -20.29 -4.81
C ASN A 57 -14.40 -18.97 -5.58
N GLU A 58 -15.60 -18.61 -6.00
CA GLU A 58 -15.90 -17.30 -6.60
C GLU A 58 -15.63 -16.17 -5.60
N ALA A 59 -16.16 -16.26 -4.38
CA ALA A 59 -15.91 -15.27 -3.32
C ALA A 59 -14.42 -15.18 -2.94
N LEU A 60 -13.71 -16.32 -2.93
CA LEU A 60 -12.27 -16.37 -2.70
C LEU A 60 -11.51 -15.63 -3.81
N GLN A 61 -11.87 -15.88 -5.08
CA GLN A 61 -11.27 -15.22 -6.23
C GLN A 61 -11.50 -13.70 -6.20
N ASP A 62 -12.72 -13.26 -5.92
CA ASP A 62 -13.05 -11.84 -5.79
C ASP A 62 -12.26 -11.17 -4.66
N THR A 63 -12.10 -11.87 -3.54
CA THR A 63 -11.30 -11.38 -2.41
C THR A 63 -9.84 -11.24 -2.78
N VAL A 64 -9.25 -12.26 -3.44
CA VAL A 64 -7.86 -12.24 -3.92
C VAL A 64 -7.64 -11.11 -4.95
N GLN A 65 -8.60 -10.88 -5.84
CA GLN A 65 -8.54 -9.81 -6.83
C GLN A 65 -8.57 -8.44 -6.16
N ASN A 66 -9.50 -8.22 -5.22
CA ASN A 66 -9.58 -6.97 -4.46
C ASN A 66 -8.30 -6.67 -3.68
N LEU A 67 -7.72 -7.70 -3.05
CA LEU A 67 -6.43 -7.57 -2.35
C LEU A 67 -5.28 -7.21 -3.32
N THR A 68 -5.27 -7.81 -4.51
CA THR A 68 -4.27 -7.49 -5.54
C THR A 68 -4.38 -6.04 -6.01
N ASP A 69 -5.60 -5.59 -6.29
CA ASP A 69 -5.84 -4.24 -6.80
C ASP A 69 -5.55 -3.17 -5.74
N GLY A 70 -5.88 -3.43 -4.48
CA GLY A 70 -5.55 -2.48 -3.42
C GLY A 70 -4.08 -2.49 -3.01
N GLU A 71 -3.39 -3.64 -3.03
CA GLU A 71 -1.93 -3.69 -2.87
C GLU A 71 -1.26 -2.77 -3.91
N LYS A 72 -1.65 -2.90 -5.18
CA LYS A 72 -1.13 -2.07 -6.28
C LYS A 72 -1.37 -0.58 -6.02
N LYS A 73 -2.59 -0.19 -5.66
CA LYS A 73 -2.94 1.21 -5.38
C LYS A 73 -2.15 1.77 -4.20
N LEU A 74 -1.91 0.98 -3.16
CA LEU A 74 -1.10 1.39 -2.01
C LEU A 74 0.36 1.61 -2.43
N ARG A 75 0.96 0.71 -3.21
CA ARG A 75 2.33 0.88 -3.72
C ARG A 75 2.47 2.10 -4.64
N GLU A 76 1.47 2.35 -5.47
CA GLU A 76 1.41 3.56 -6.30
C GLU A 76 1.33 4.84 -5.45
N ALA A 77 0.52 4.83 -4.39
CA ALA A 77 0.40 5.95 -3.45
C ALA A 77 1.70 6.19 -2.68
N ALA A 78 2.35 5.15 -2.15
CA ALA A 78 3.64 5.24 -1.49
C ALA A 78 4.72 5.81 -2.43
N THR A 79 4.75 5.35 -3.68
CA THR A 79 5.65 5.89 -4.72
C THR A 79 5.41 7.38 -4.98
N ALA A 80 4.15 7.80 -5.11
CA ALA A 80 3.80 9.20 -5.32
C ALA A 80 4.19 10.08 -4.13
N LEU A 81 3.90 9.63 -2.90
CA LEU A 81 4.29 10.31 -1.67
C LEU A 81 5.82 10.40 -1.53
N GLY A 82 6.55 9.35 -1.89
CA GLY A 82 8.01 9.33 -1.87
C GLY A 82 8.62 10.33 -2.86
N LYS A 83 8.03 10.48 -4.06
CA LYS A 83 8.44 11.52 -5.01
C LYS A 83 8.23 12.93 -4.44
N VAL A 84 7.09 13.17 -3.80
CA VAL A 84 6.80 14.46 -3.16
C VAL A 84 7.79 14.74 -2.03
N ALA A 85 8.04 13.77 -1.14
CA ALA A 85 9.01 13.89 -0.06
C ALA A 85 10.39 14.28 -0.60
N LYS A 86 10.88 13.59 -1.64
CA LYS A 86 12.17 13.88 -2.27
C LYS A 86 12.27 15.30 -2.84
N VAL A 87 11.19 15.81 -3.44
CA VAL A 87 11.14 17.19 -3.95
C VAL A 87 11.27 18.20 -2.81
N TYR A 88 10.59 17.97 -1.68
CA TYR A 88 10.71 18.84 -0.51
C TYR A 88 12.11 18.78 0.11
N GLU A 89 12.69 17.58 0.28
CA GLU A 89 14.08 17.41 0.77
C GLU A 89 15.09 18.14 -0.11
N SER A 90 14.96 18.02 -1.43
CA SER A 90 15.88 18.67 -2.38
C SER A 90 15.77 20.20 -2.31
N LYS A 91 14.56 20.74 -2.11
CA LYS A 91 14.35 22.18 -1.91
C LYS A 91 14.94 22.64 -0.58
N ASP A 92 14.72 21.89 0.50
CA ASP A 92 15.29 22.20 1.81
C ASP A 92 16.82 22.19 1.75
N GLU A 93 17.45 21.21 1.07
CA GLU A 93 18.90 21.19 0.82
C GLU A 93 19.38 22.40 0.00
N GLU A 94 18.65 22.79 -1.04
CA GLU A 94 19.00 23.95 -1.88
C GLU A 94 18.91 25.26 -1.07
N TYR A 95 17.86 25.43 -0.26
CA TYR A 95 17.72 26.54 0.67
C TYR A 95 18.84 26.55 1.71
N TYR A 96 19.16 25.39 2.30
CA TYR A 96 20.24 25.26 3.27
C TYR A 96 21.61 25.60 2.65
N LYS A 97 21.87 25.20 1.39
CA LYS A 97 23.09 25.56 0.66
C LYS A 97 23.13 27.05 0.30
N LYS A 98 22.00 27.65 -0.08
CA LYS A 98 21.93 29.08 -0.47
C LYS A 98 22.01 30.04 0.71
N PHE A 99 21.49 29.67 1.87
CA PHE A 99 21.35 30.58 3.02
C PHE A 99 22.07 30.11 4.29
N GLY A 100 22.46 28.84 4.40
CA GLY A 100 23.18 28.27 5.54
C GLY A 100 24.70 28.56 5.57
N TYR A 101 25.23 29.26 4.57
CA TYR A 101 26.60 29.81 4.55
C TYR A 101 26.68 31.28 4.98
N VAL A 102 25.57 31.93 5.36
CA VAL A 102 25.57 33.40 5.60
C VAL A 102 25.76 33.79 7.07
N ASP A 103 25.61 32.89 8.05
CA ASP A 103 25.82 33.24 9.48
C ASP A 103 27.02 32.52 10.12
N ARG A 104 28.22 32.75 9.58
CA ARG A 104 29.47 32.70 10.36
C ARG A 104 30.44 33.78 9.89
N GLN A 105 30.22 35.01 10.35
CA GLN A 105 31.27 36.00 10.59
C GLN A 105 31.14 36.50 12.02
#